data_AF-A0A452YRM8-F1
#
_entry.id   AF-A0A452YRM8-F1
#
_cell.length_a   1.000
_cell.length_b   1.000
_cell.length_c   1.000
_cell.angle_alpha   90.00
_cell.angle_beta   90.00
_cell.angle_gamma   90.00
#
_symmetry.space_group_name_H-M   'P 1'
#
loop_
_entity.id
_entity.type
_entity.pdbx_description
1 polymer ?
#
loop_
_entity_poly.entity_id
_entity_poly.type
_entity_poly.pdbx_seq_one_letter_code
_entity_poly.pdbx_strand_id
1 'polypeptide(L)'
;SGQKAANVLEPDLRSHWSTATNTKEWILLELNEPCLVSHIRIYNKSVLEWEVTGGLRYKPEAFVKVRPRGEAPKRDMVYPANHTPCRYVRISCLRGSPIAIYFIQLTGIPVPGLEPEFQPLVNHLLPQISSSQKQSHSSHNMHLQLLKDIARRLPPFLPQIEADLNSITDTPESSVWFLALLAGPFYPILNLINER
;
A
#
# COMPACT_ATOMS: atom_id res chain seq x y z
N SER A 1 1.62 3.93 -27.11
CA SER A 1 2.73 3.59 -26.18
C SER A 1 2.27 2.80 -24.94
N GLY A 2 0.99 2.75 -24.58
CA GLY A 2 0.50 2.04 -23.37
C GLY A 2 0.58 0.51 -23.39
N GLN A 3 0.49 -0.15 -24.55
CA GLN A 3 0.55 -1.62 -24.64
C GLN A 3 1.86 -2.24 -24.11
N LYS A 4 2.99 -1.52 -24.21
CA LYS A 4 4.28 -2.01 -23.68
C LYS A 4 4.41 -1.90 -22.16
N ALA A 5 3.65 -1.01 -21.52
CA ALA A 5 3.67 -0.86 -20.08
C ALA A 5 2.96 -2.03 -19.39
N ALA A 6 1.86 -2.52 -19.97
CA ALA A 6 1.12 -3.68 -19.46
C ALA A 6 1.96 -4.97 -19.41
N ASN A 7 3.01 -5.08 -20.24
CA ASN A 7 3.94 -6.22 -20.21
C ASN A 7 4.53 -6.48 -18.82
N VAL A 8 4.64 -5.46 -17.96
CA VAL A 8 5.16 -5.68 -16.60
C VAL A 8 4.20 -6.43 -15.67
N LEU A 9 2.93 -6.59 -16.05
CA LEU A 9 1.94 -7.27 -15.22
C LEU A 9 1.93 -8.78 -15.48
N GLU A 10 2.41 -9.21 -16.64
CA GLU A 10 2.46 -10.62 -17.01
C GLU A 10 3.78 -11.24 -16.53
N PRO A 11 3.76 -12.34 -15.78
CA PRO A 11 4.98 -13.02 -15.31
C PRO A 11 5.63 -13.85 -16.43
N ASP A 12 5.71 -13.31 -17.64
CA ASP A 12 6.43 -13.90 -18.76
C ASP A 12 7.76 -13.16 -19.00
N LEU A 13 8.76 -13.88 -19.50
CA LEU A 13 10.06 -13.31 -19.87
C LEU A 13 10.16 -13.03 -21.38
N ARG A 14 9.05 -13.19 -22.10
CA ARG A 14 8.99 -13.03 -23.56
C ARG A 14 8.71 -11.56 -23.90
N SER A 15 7.87 -10.93 -23.11
CA SER A 15 7.56 -9.53 -23.16
C SER A 15 8.32 -8.77 -22.07
N HIS A 16 8.44 -7.46 -22.23
CA HIS A 16 9.02 -6.58 -21.22
C HIS A 16 8.59 -5.15 -21.50
N TRP A 17 8.59 -4.32 -20.48
CA TRP A 17 8.59 -2.88 -20.66
C TRP A 17 10.01 -2.42 -20.94
N SER A 18 10.16 -1.52 -21.91
CA SER A 18 11.43 -0.85 -22.20
C SER A 18 11.20 0.57 -22.67
N THR A 19 12.16 1.44 -22.37
CA THR A 19 12.20 2.81 -22.88
C THR A 19 13.15 2.89 -24.07
N ALA A 20 12.91 3.85 -24.96
CA ALA A 20 13.79 4.12 -26.09
C ALA A 20 14.91 5.13 -25.74
N THR A 21 14.93 5.61 -24.49
CA THR A 21 15.76 6.71 -24.01
C THR A 21 16.57 6.29 -22.79
N ASN A 22 17.72 6.94 -22.61
CA ASN A 22 18.60 6.76 -21.44
C ASN A 22 18.27 7.74 -20.31
N THR A 23 17.12 8.41 -20.39
CA THR A 23 16.62 9.35 -19.39
C THR A 23 16.09 8.63 -18.16
N LYS A 24 15.90 9.36 -17.06
CA LYS A 24 15.20 8.82 -15.89
C LYS A 24 13.75 8.57 -16.27
N GLU A 25 13.26 7.37 -15.98
CA GLU A 25 11.92 6.92 -16.35
C GLU A 25 11.23 6.31 -15.14
N TRP A 26 9.92 6.14 -15.18
CA TRP A 26 9.19 5.54 -14.07
C TRP A 26 7.97 4.77 -14.53
N ILE A 27 7.59 3.77 -13.72
CA ILE A 27 6.31 3.07 -13.84
C ILE A 27 5.51 3.38 -12.57
N LEU A 28 4.24 3.75 -12.74
CA LEU A 28 3.28 3.85 -11.67
C LEU A 28 2.25 2.74 -11.82
N LEU A 29 2.06 1.99 -10.75
CA LEU A 29 1.06 0.94 -10.64
C LEU A 29 -0.03 1.44 -9.70
N GLU A 30 -1.28 1.38 -10.14
CA GLU A 30 -2.44 1.52 -9.29
C GLU A 30 -2.99 0.13 -8.95
N LEU A 31 -3.20 -0.13 -7.67
CA LEU A 31 -3.82 -1.35 -7.20
C LEU A 31 -5.34 -1.26 -7.33
N ASN A 32 -6.03 -2.36 -7.61
CA ASN A 32 -7.49 -2.39 -7.69
C ASN A 32 -8.17 -1.91 -6.38
N GLU A 33 -7.53 -2.17 -5.24
CA GLU A 33 -7.94 -1.78 -3.89
C GLU A 33 -6.70 -1.37 -3.07
N PRO A 34 -6.84 -0.47 -2.07
CA PRO A 34 -5.76 -0.24 -1.12
C PRO A 34 -5.30 -1.53 -0.44
N CYS A 35 -4.00 -1.65 -0.20
CA CYS A 35 -3.38 -2.87 0.25
C CYS A 35 -2.25 -2.58 1.25
N LEU A 36 -2.13 -3.43 2.27
CA LEU A 36 -0.93 -3.52 3.09
C LEU A 36 0.11 -4.34 2.33
N VAL A 37 0.96 -3.66 1.54
CA VAL A 37 1.94 -4.31 0.66
C VAL A 37 3.06 -4.91 1.51
N SER A 38 3.17 -6.23 1.47
CA SER A 38 4.18 -6.99 2.22
C SER A 38 5.48 -7.14 1.44
N HIS A 39 5.40 -7.38 0.13
CA HIS A 39 6.55 -7.64 -0.74
C HIS A 39 6.31 -7.08 -2.14
N ILE A 40 7.40 -6.62 -2.77
CA ILE A 40 7.45 -6.17 -4.16
C ILE A 40 8.51 -7.00 -4.87
N ARG A 41 8.08 -7.84 -5.81
CA ARG A 41 8.96 -8.62 -6.67
C ARG A 41 9.11 -7.90 -8.01
N ILE A 42 10.35 -7.72 -8.45
CA ILE A 42 10.69 -7.05 -9.71
C ILE A 42 11.73 -7.89 -10.43
N TYR A 43 11.42 -8.35 -11.65
CA TYR A 43 12.41 -8.98 -12.50
C TYR A 43 13.02 -7.92 -13.44
N ASN A 44 14.21 -7.47 -13.05
CA ASN A 44 14.98 -6.50 -13.80
C ASN A 44 15.62 -7.08 -15.06
N LYS A 45 15.53 -6.35 -16.18
CA LYS A 45 16.25 -6.68 -17.41
C LYS A 45 17.53 -5.84 -17.56
N SER A 46 17.43 -4.52 -17.42
CA SER A 46 18.57 -3.63 -17.70
C SER A 46 18.59 -2.32 -16.92
N VAL A 47 17.72 -2.15 -15.91
CA VAL A 47 17.82 -1.04 -14.96
C VAL A 47 19.11 -1.21 -14.14
N LEU A 48 19.84 -0.11 -13.94
CA LEU A 48 21.09 -0.09 -13.17
C LEU A 48 20.94 0.59 -11.81
N GLU A 49 19.93 1.45 -11.68
CA GLU A 49 19.63 2.16 -10.44
C GLU A 49 18.14 2.45 -10.37
N TRP A 50 17.50 2.15 -9.24
CA TRP A 50 16.09 2.43 -9.02
C TRP A 50 15.77 2.89 -7.61
N GLU A 51 14.58 3.45 -7.44
CA GLU A 51 13.93 3.72 -6.16
C GLU A 51 12.48 3.21 -6.24
N VAL A 52 11.97 2.62 -5.16
CA VAL A 52 10.57 2.19 -5.08
C VAL A 52 9.88 2.98 -3.99
N THR A 53 8.81 3.67 -4.35
CA THR A 53 7.98 4.43 -3.43
C THR A 53 6.52 4.01 -3.55
N GLY A 54 5.72 4.26 -2.53
CA GLY A 54 4.30 3.93 -2.56
C GLY A 54 3.50 4.78 -1.60
N GLY A 55 2.18 4.82 -1.78
CA GLY A 55 1.29 5.59 -0.93
C GLY A 55 -0.17 5.39 -1.28
N LEU A 56 -1.05 5.94 -0.43
CA LEU A 56 -2.50 5.83 -0.57
C LEU A 56 -3.11 6.89 -1.49
N ARG A 57 -2.49 8.07 -1.64
CA ARG A 57 -2.94 9.15 -2.56
C ARG A 57 -2.08 9.21 -3.80
N TYR A 58 -2.67 9.52 -4.96
CA TYR A 58 -1.90 9.85 -6.17
C TYR A 58 -1.28 11.25 -6.09
N LYS A 59 -0.33 11.40 -5.16
CA LYS A 59 0.41 12.64 -4.89
C LYS A 59 1.87 12.28 -4.58
N PRO A 60 2.86 12.63 -5.44
CA PRO A 60 4.25 12.22 -5.26
C PRO A 60 4.84 12.55 -3.89
N GLU A 61 4.46 13.68 -3.30
CA GLU A 61 4.86 14.14 -1.98
C GLU A 61 4.31 13.28 -0.82
N ALA A 62 3.22 12.53 -1.07
CA ALA A 62 2.62 11.62 -0.10
C ALA A 62 3.21 10.21 -0.16
N PHE A 63 4.13 9.93 -1.10
CA PHE A 63 4.74 8.61 -1.22
C PHE A 63 5.87 8.41 -0.22
N VAL A 64 5.83 7.28 0.47
CA VAL A 64 6.90 6.82 1.35
C VAL A 64 7.87 5.92 0.59
N LYS A 65 9.13 5.91 1.01
CA LYS A 65 10.16 5.07 0.40
C LYS A 65 10.02 3.64 0.90
N VAL A 66 9.64 2.74 0.00
CA VAL A 66 9.62 1.29 0.25
C VAL A 66 11.02 0.71 0.07
N ARG A 67 11.71 1.14 -0.99
CA ARG A 67 13.13 0.86 -1.23
C ARG A 67 13.82 2.17 -1.55
N PRO A 68 14.79 2.64 -0.74
CA PRO A 68 15.53 3.85 -1.08
C PRO A 68 16.32 3.65 -2.38
N ARG A 69 16.67 4.75 -3.03
CA ARG A 69 17.57 4.79 -4.19
C ARG A 69 18.77 3.87 -4.01
N GLY A 70 19.04 3.02 -4.99
CA GLY A 70 20.20 2.15 -4.98
C GLY A 70 20.33 1.31 -6.25
N GLU A 71 21.37 0.48 -6.28
CA GLU A 71 21.64 -0.43 -7.39
C GLU A 71 20.45 -1.37 -7.64
N ALA A 72 20.17 -1.58 -8.93
CA ALA A 72 19.16 -2.51 -9.43
C ALA A 72 19.84 -3.77 -9.98
N PRO A 73 19.89 -4.89 -9.23
CA PRO A 73 20.50 -6.12 -9.71
C PRO A 73 19.76 -6.64 -10.95
N LYS A 74 20.49 -7.08 -11.99
CA LYS A 74 19.91 -7.63 -13.23
C LYS A 74 19.43 -9.08 -13.06
N ARG A 75 18.50 -9.27 -12.11
CA ARG A 75 17.90 -10.57 -11.78
C ARG A 75 16.50 -10.35 -11.19
N ASP A 76 15.85 -11.44 -10.85
CA ASP A 76 14.63 -11.42 -10.05
C ASP A 76 14.95 -10.99 -8.61
N MET A 77 14.29 -9.94 -8.14
CA MET A 77 14.51 -9.33 -6.83
C MET A 77 13.20 -9.25 -6.07
N VAL A 78 13.23 -9.60 -4.79
CA VAL A 78 12.10 -9.45 -3.87
C VAL A 78 12.49 -8.46 -2.78
N TYR A 79 11.72 -7.37 -2.67
CA TYR A 79 11.91 -6.34 -1.66
C TYR A 79 10.82 -6.45 -0.59
N PRO A 80 11.17 -6.55 0.71
CA PRO A 80 10.20 -6.43 1.77
C PRO A 80 9.67 -4.99 1.80
N ALA A 81 8.34 -4.86 1.85
CA ALA A 81 7.63 -3.60 1.97
C ALA A 81 7.01 -3.40 3.35
N ASN A 82 7.20 -4.34 4.30
CA ASN A 82 6.82 -4.20 5.71
C ASN A 82 5.35 -3.81 5.92
N HIS A 83 4.44 -4.33 5.09
CA HIS A 83 3.01 -4.01 5.14
C HIS A 83 2.72 -2.52 4.91
N THR A 84 3.54 -1.83 4.13
CA THR A 84 3.33 -0.41 3.79
C THR A 84 1.96 -0.24 3.13
N PRO A 85 1.10 0.67 3.64
CA PRO A 85 -0.19 0.97 3.03
C PRO A 85 0.01 1.64 1.67
N CYS A 86 -0.50 1.02 0.61
CA CYS A 86 -0.42 1.56 -0.74
C CYS A 86 -1.72 1.36 -1.50
N ARG A 87 -2.11 2.37 -2.27
CA ARG A 87 -2.99 2.27 -3.44
C ARG A 87 -2.16 2.41 -4.72
N TYR A 88 -1.08 3.17 -4.64
CA TYR A 88 -0.17 3.44 -5.73
C TYR A 88 1.25 3.01 -5.36
N VAL A 89 1.96 2.41 -6.31
CA VAL A 89 3.38 2.06 -6.20
C VAL A 89 4.12 2.61 -7.40
N ARG A 90 5.18 3.37 -7.16
CA ARG A 90 6.04 3.95 -8.20
C ARG A 90 7.42 3.32 -8.16
N ILE A 91 7.86 2.83 -9.31
CA ILE A 91 9.24 2.37 -9.54
C ILE A 91 9.92 3.41 -10.41
N SER A 92 10.81 4.18 -9.79
CA SER A 92 11.62 5.20 -10.46
C SER A 92 12.92 4.57 -10.95
N CYS A 93 13.06 4.39 -12.26
CA CYS A 93 14.26 3.89 -12.92
C CYS A 93 15.20 5.07 -13.20
N LEU A 94 16.25 5.19 -12.40
CA LEU A 94 17.12 6.37 -12.37
C LEU A 94 18.29 6.28 -13.36
N ARG A 95 18.66 5.06 -13.75
CA ARG A 95 19.76 4.80 -14.68
C ARG A 95 19.53 3.47 -15.42
N GLY A 96 19.82 3.47 -16.72
CA GLY A 96 19.75 2.29 -17.61
C GLY A 96 19.95 2.70 -19.06
N SER A 97 20.30 1.76 -19.93
CA SER A 97 20.48 2.00 -21.38
C SER A 97 20.29 0.68 -22.15
N PRO A 98 19.10 0.42 -22.70
CA PRO A 98 17.82 1.06 -22.36
C PRO A 98 17.37 0.69 -20.94
N ILE A 99 16.42 1.42 -20.36
CA ILE A 99 15.72 1.00 -19.14
C ILE A 99 14.72 -0.09 -19.54
N ALA A 100 14.77 -1.26 -18.88
CA ALA A 100 13.82 -2.32 -19.14
C ALA A 100 13.56 -3.23 -17.92
N ILE A 101 12.31 -3.67 -17.78
CA ILE A 101 11.81 -4.54 -16.71
C ILE A 101 10.95 -5.63 -17.36
N TYR A 102 11.15 -6.89 -16.98
CA TYR A 102 10.32 -7.99 -17.44
C TYR A 102 8.94 -7.90 -16.80
N PHE A 103 8.85 -8.11 -15.48
CA PHE A 103 7.60 -8.02 -14.75
C PHE A 103 7.77 -7.48 -13.33
N ILE A 104 6.64 -7.08 -12.75
CA ILE A 104 6.47 -6.57 -11.39
C ILE A 104 5.29 -7.30 -10.76
N GLN A 105 5.47 -7.82 -9.55
CA GLN A 105 4.43 -8.49 -8.80
C GLN A 105 4.39 -7.94 -7.37
N LEU A 106 3.20 -7.52 -6.92
CA LEU A 106 2.96 -7.01 -5.58
C LEU A 106 2.24 -8.08 -4.75
N THR A 107 2.69 -8.31 -3.53
CA THR A 107 2.06 -9.23 -2.57
C THR A 107 1.68 -8.49 -1.31
N GLY A 108 0.44 -8.62 -0.86
CA GLY A 108 -0.03 -7.94 0.34
C GLY A 108 -1.46 -8.33 0.71
N ILE A 109 -1.99 -7.63 1.72
CA ILE A 109 -3.33 -7.86 2.24
C ILE A 109 -4.25 -6.73 1.76
N PRO A 110 -5.30 -7.00 0.97
CA PRO A 110 -6.24 -5.98 0.56
C PRO A 110 -7.05 -5.47 1.77
N VAL A 111 -7.18 -4.15 1.85
CA VAL A 111 -7.96 -3.42 2.85
C VAL A 111 -8.83 -2.39 2.10
N PRO A 112 -9.98 -2.81 1.55
CA PRO A 112 -10.86 -1.92 0.80
C PRO A 112 -11.28 -0.72 1.63
N GLY A 113 -11.29 0.48 1.02
CA GLY A 113 -11.65 1.73 1.70
C GLY A 113 -10.59 2.27 2.67
N LEU A 114 -9.37 1.70 2.68
CA LEU A 114 -8.29 2.27 3.48
C LEU A 114 -7.83 3.60 2.88
N GLU A 115 -8.19 4.67 3.57
CA GLU A 115 -7.82 6.03 3.23
C GLU A 115 -6.64 6.55 4.09
N PRO A 116 -5.89 7.57 3.61
CA PRO A 116 -4.74 8.14 4.30
C PRO A 116 -5.02 8.68 5.71
N GLU A 117 -6.24 9.11 5.99
CA GLU A 117 -6.67 9.65 7.28
C GLU A 117 -6.57 8.58 8.38
N PHE A 118 -6.61 7.30 8.00
CA PHE A 118 -6.45 6.18 8.92
C PHE A 118 -4.99 5.82 9.22
N GLN A 119 -4.01 6.60 8.74
CA GLN A 119 -2.59 6.33 8.99
C GLN A 119 -2.23 6.18 10.49
N PRO A 120 -2.76 6.97 11.44
CA PRO A 120 -2.48 6.78 12.87
C PRO A 120 -2.94 5.42 13.38
N LEU A 121 -4.13 4.98 12.96
CA LEU A 121 -4.68 3.67 13.29
C LEU A 121 -3.83 2.54 12.69
N VAL A 122 -3.41 2.69 11.43
CA VAL A 122 -2.53 1.71 10.78
C VAL A 122 -1.21 1.60 11.53
N ASN A 123 -0.58 2.73 11.89
CA ASN A 123 0.68 2.73 12.64
C ASN A 123 0.55 2.01 13.99
N HIS A 124 -0.61 2.11 14.63
CA HIS A 124 -0.90 1.42 15.89
C HIS A 124 -1.13 -0.09 15.71
N LEU A 125 -1.92 -0.49 14.71
CA LEU A 125 -2.32 -1.89 14.51
C LEU A 125 -1.26 -2.73 13.78
N LEU A 126 -0.44 -2.12 12.92
CA LEU A 126 0.49 -2.85 12.04
C LEU A 126 1.53 -3.73 12.77
N PRO A 127 2.10 -3.33 13.93
CA PRO A 127 2.97 -4.21 14.71
C PRO A 127 2.24 -5.47 15.19
N GLN A 128 0.97 -5.35 15.58
CA GLN A 128 0.12 -6.44 16.08
C GLN A 128 -0.33 -7.36 14.92
N ILE A 129 -0.60 -6.77 13.76
CA ILE A 129 -0.93 -7.51 12.53
C ILE A 129 0.29 -8.35 12.11
N SER A 130 1.47 -7.74 12.10
CA SER A 130 2.72 -8.37 11.66
C SER A 130 3.24 -9.44 12.64
N SER A 131 3.00 -9.30 13.95
CA SER A 131 3.37 -10.31 14.95
C SER A 131 2.47 -11.55 14.88
N SER A 132 1.16 -11.34 14.73
CA SER A 132 0.16 -12.42 14.66
C SER A 132 0.37 -13.32 13.44
N GLN A 133 0.84 -12.77 12.32
CA GLN A 133 1.21 -13.55 11.14
C GLN A 133 2.43 -14.47 11.35
N LYS A 134 3.32 -14.13 12.29
CA LYS A 134 4.52 -14.94 12.58
C LYS A 134 4.23 -16.08 13.57
N GLN A 135 3.11 -16.03 14.31
CA GLN A 135 2.92 -16.83 15.52
C GLN A 135 1.85 -17.92 15.44
N SER A 136 0.99 -18.00 14.42
CA SER A 136 -0.10 -19.00 14.40
C SER A 136 -0.62 -19.19 12.97
N HIS A 137 -0.97 -20.36 12.42
CA HIS A 137 -1.77 -21.51 12.88
C HIS A 137 -3.16 -21.18 13.47
N SER A 138 -3.49 -19.90 13.71
CA SER A 138 -4.81 -19.43 14.12
C SER A 138 -5.35 -18.51 13.03
N SER A 139 -6.47 -18.92 12.44
CA SER A 139 -7.03 -18.43 11.19
C SER A 139 -7.63 -17.01 11.24
N HIS A 140 -7.45 -16.27 12.34
CA HIS A 140 -8.16 -15.00 12.52
C HIS A 140 -7.34 -13.94 13.25
N ASN A 141 -6.78 -13.00 12.50
CA ASN A 141 -6.10 -11.83 13.04
C ASN A 141 -7.14 -10.74 13.37
N MET A 142 -7.53 -10.62 14.63
CA MET A 142 -8.54 -9.67 15.09
C MET A 142 -8.19 -8.21 14.78
N HIS A 143 -6.90 -7.84 14.85
CA HIS A 143 -6.43 -6.48 14.55
C HIS A 143 -6.57 -6.14 13.07
N LEU A 144 -6.32 -7.12 12.20
CA LEU A 144 -6.55 -6.97 10.77
C LEU A 144 -8.04 -6.84 10.45
N GLN A 145 -8.91 -7.59 11.12
CA GLN A 145 -10.35 -7.46 10.93
C GLN A 145 -10.88 -6.11 11.39
N LEU A 146 -10.42 -5.63 12.55
CA LEU A 146 -10.74 -4.30 13.05
C LEU A 146 -10.37 -3.22 12.02
N LEU A 147 -9.15 -3.29 11.46
CA LEU A 147 -8.70 -2.35 10.43
C LEU A 147 -9.60 -2.41 9.19
N LYS A 148 -9.97 -3.60 8.72
CA LYS A 148 -10.85 -3.79 7.56
C LYS A 148 -12.26 -3.25 7.80
N ASP A 149 -12.82 -3.48 8.99
CA ASP A 149 -14.14 -2.99 9.32
C ASP A 149 -14.16 -1.46 9.40
N ILE A 150 -13.13 -0.86 10.00
CA ILE A 150 -12.99 0.61 10.08
C ILE A 150 -12.85 1.19 8.67
N ALA A 151 -11.91 0.67 7.87
CA ALA A 151 -11.66 1.11 6.50
C ALA A 151 -12.90 0.99 5.60
N ARG A 152 -13.76 -0.01 5.83
CA ARG A 152 -15.00 -0.18 5.07
C ARG A 152 -16.12 0.76 5.51
N ARG A 153 -16.23 1.09 6.81
CA ARG A 153 -17.39 1.79 7.38
C ARG A 153 -17.20 3.28 7.55
N LEU A 154 -15.96 3.73 7.76
CA LEU A 154 -15.65 5.14 7.98
C LEU A 154 -15.55 6.05 6.77
N PRO A 155 -15.39 5.59 5.51
CA PRO A 155 -15.29 6.50 4.37
C PRO A 155 -16.39 7.57 4.26
N PRO A 156 -17.68 7.28 4.54
CA PRO A 156 -18.74 8.30 4.51
C PRO A 156 -18.58 9.43 5.54
N PHE A 157 -17.83 9.18 6.62
CA PHE A 157 -17.62 10.13 7.72
C PHE A 157 -16.30 10.87 7.63
N LEU A 158 -15.49 10.63 6.58
CA LEU A 158 -14.17 11.23 6.42
C LEU A 158 -14.14 12.76 6.55
N PRO A 159 -15.08 13.54 5.99
CA PRO A 159 -15.04 14.99 6.14
C PRO A 159 -15.13 15.44 7.61
N GLN A 160 -15.95 14.75 8.40
CA GLN A 160 -16.10 15.01 9.83
C GLN A 160 -14.86 14.53 10.59
N ILE A 161 -14.35 13.34 10.26
CA ILE A 161 -13.14 12.78 10.89
C ILE A 161 -11.92 13.66 10.62
N GLU A 162 -11.75 14.18 9.40
CA GLU A 162 -10.68 15.10 9.07
C GLU A 162 -10.81 16.40 9.87
N ALA A 163 -12.01 16.98 9.94
CA ALA A 163 -12.26 18.19 10.74
C ALA A 163 -11.94 17.97 12.24
N ASP A 164 -12.37 16.83 12.79
CA ASP A 164 -12.15 16.48 14.19
C ASP A 164 -10.68 16.15 14.47
N LEU A 165 -10.00 15.40 13.59
CA LEU A 165 -8.56 15.13 13.69
C LEU A 165 -7.73 16.41 13.64
N ASN A 166 -8.12 17.37 12.80
CA ASN A 166 -7.46 18.69 12.74
C ASN A 166 -7.73 19.55 13.98
N SER A 167 -8.80 19.27 14.73
CA SER A 167 -9.14 19.95 15.99
C SER A 167 -8.43 19.35 17.22
N ILE A 168 -7.98 18.09 17.13
CA ILE A 168 -7.27 17.40 18.22
C ILE A 168 -5.82 17.89 18.25
N THR A 169 -5.47 18.65 19.29
CA THR A 169 -4.10 19.10 19.54
C THR A 169 -3.18 17.95 19.97
N ASP A 170 -2.23 17.61 19.10
CA ASP A 170 -0.84 17.23 19.37
C ASP A 170 -0.51 16.02 20.26
N THR A 171 -1.20 14.89 20.11
CA THR A 171 -0.48 13.60 20.25
C THR A 171 -1.01 12.54 19.28
N PRO A 172 -0.15 11.72 18.66
CA PRO A 172 -0.57 10.55 17.88
C PRO A 172 -1.39 9.56 18.71
N GLU A 173 -1.22 9.56 20.03
CA GLU A 173 -2.01 8.76 20.96
C GLU A 173 -3.47 9.24 21.03
N SER A 174 -3.72 10.56 21.10
CA SER A 174 -5.06 11.13 21.03
C SER A 174 -5.78 10.80 19.72
N SER A 175 -5.07 10.81 18.58
CA SER A 175 -5.65 10.40 17.29
C SER A 175 -6.01 8.91 17.27
N VAL A 176 -5.16 8.06 17.86
CA VAL A 176 -5.45 6.62 18.00
C VAL A 176 -6.65 6.40 18.93
N TRP A 177 -6.73 7.09 20.06
CA TRP A 177 -7.88 7.02 20.98
C TRP A 177 -9.17 7.50 20.32
N PHE A 178 -9.14 8.60 19.56
CA PHE A 178 -10.31 9.10 18.82
C PHE A 178 -10.78 8.08 17.77
N LEU A 179 -9.86 7.52 16.98
CA LEU A 179 -10.20 6.49 16.00
C LEU A 179 -10.68 5.18 16.66
N ALA A 180 -10.13 4.83 17.83
CA ALA A 180 -10.59 3.68 18.62
C ALA A 180 -11.98 3.92 19.25
N LEU A 181 -12.27 5.14 19.70
CA LEU A 181 -13.59 5.55 20.18
C LEU A 181 -14.63 5.48 19.06
N LEU A 182 -14.27 5.89 17.84
CA LEU A 182 -15.10 5.69 16.65
C LEU A 182 -15.24 4.20 16.31
N ALA A 183 -14.25 3.37 16.62
CA ALA A 183 -14.34 1.93 16.45
C ALA A 183 -15.30 1.22 17.42
N GLY A 184 -15.53 1.78 18.62
CA GLY A 184 -16.50 1.31 19.61
C GLY A 184 -17.91 1.07 19.04
N PRO A 185 -18.52 2.05 18.33
CA PRO A 185 -19.80 1.87 17.65
C PRO A 185 -19.76 1.02 16.38
N PHE A 186 -18.59 0.57 15.88
CA PHE A 186 -18.51 -0.38 14.76
C PHE A 186 -18.73 -1.84 15.16
N TYR A 187 -18.87 -2.14 16.45
CA TYR A 187 -19.59 -3.34 16.88
C TYR A 187 -21.09 -3.00 16.87
N PRO A 188 -21.92 -3.69 16.08
CA PRO A 188 -23.35 -3.41 16.06
C PRO A 188 -23.92 -3.73 17.45
N ILE A 189 -24.25 -2.69 18.22
CA ILE A 189 -25.07 -2.81 19.44
C ILE A 189 -26.54 -2.99 19.05
N LEU A 190 -26.89 -2.62 17.82
CA LEU A 190 -28.23 -2.73 17.26
C LEU A 190 -28.26 -3.86 16.23
N ASN A 191 -29.19 -4.79 16.41
CA ASN A 191 -29.52 -5.82 15.44
C ASN A 191 -30.89 -5.50 14.82
N LEU A 192 -30.99 -5.55 13.50
CA LEU A 192 -32.25 -5.30 12.79
C LEU A 192 -33.13 -6.55 12.91
N ILE A 193 -34.16 -6.49 13.76
CA ILE A 193 -35.03 -7.66 14.01
C ILE A 193 -36.18 -7.72 12.98
N ASN A 194 -36.58 -6.58 12.41
CA ASN A 194 -37.56 -6.48 11.31
C ASN A 194 -37.43 -5.12 10.59
N GLU A 195 -37.81 -5.10 9.32
CA GLU A 195 -38.05 -3.91 8.50
C GLU A 195 -39.48 -3.95 7.94
N ARG A 196 -40.07 -2.79 7.68
CA ARG A 196 -41.45 -2.65 7.19
C ARG A 196 -41.48 -1.84 5.90
#